data_AF-A0A7K9S8D3-F1
#
_entry.id   AF-A0A7K9S8D3-F1
#
_cell.length_a   1.000
_cell.length_b   1.000
_cell.length_c   1.000
_cell.angle_alpha   90.00
_cell.angle_beta   90.00
_cell.angle_gamma   90.00
#
_symmetry.space_group_name_H-M   'P 1'
#
loop_
_entity.id
_entity.type
_entity.pdbx_description
1 polymer ?
#
loop_
_entity_poly.entity_id
_entity_poly.type
_entity_poly.pdbx_seq_one_letter_code
_entity_poly.pdbx_strand_id
1 'polypeptide(L)'
;LSASPLVVVLLLSLLGLAAAGKLLVVPVDGSHWLSMREMLDMLHQKGHEVVVVAPEVTLHIKPSKNLVMKMYPVPFTQEELNGDLQGSIKDVFEEGSFLERVIRLYQRAKKNSALFLATCTHLIHNKELMKYLEESKFDAVLTDPFLPCGQILAEHLSLPSVYFLQQMPCGLEYQATQCPNPPSYVPRAFTDLTDHMTFLQRVKNMIYEIPNFFLCDVVYQPFAELASEFLKREVTVPDLLRQASIWLMKLDFVLQFPRPLMPNMVLISGVNCAYKKLNQ
;
A
#
# COMPACT_ATOMS: atom_id res chain seq x y z
N LEU A 1 -12.15 45.34 -13.31
CA LEU A 1 -11.40 44.60 -14.35
C LEU A 1 -12.32 43.51 -14.89
N SER A 2 -13.02 43.78 -16.00
CA SER A 2 -13.85 42.76 -16.67
C SER A 2 -12.93 41.95 -17.57
N ALA A 3 -12.66 40.69 -17.23
CA ALA A 3 -11.92 39.81 -18.12
C ALA A 3 -12.70 39.66 -19.44
N SER A 4 -12.02 39.80 -20.58
CA SER A 4 -12.64 39.61 -21.90
C SER A 4 -13.18 38.17 -22.02
N PRO A 5 -14.38 37.95 -22.59
CA PRO A 5 -14.97 36.62 -22.78
C PRO A 5 -14.00 35.63 -23.45
N LEU A 6 -13.16 36.15 -24.36
CA LEU A 6 -12.17 35.37 -25.08
C LEU A 6 -11.04 34.84 -24.17
N VAL A 7 -10.64 35.63 -23.18
CA VAL A 7 -9.64 35.24 -22.17
C VAL A 7 -10.22 34.18 -21.24
N VAL A 8 -11.50 34.31 -20.87
CA VAL A 8 -12.21 33.30 -20.06
C VAL A 8 -12.33 31.98 -20.81
N VAL A 9 -12.70 32.01 -22.09
CA VAL A 9 -12.77 30.80 -22.95
C VAL A 9 -11.39 30.16 -23.15
N LEU A 10 -10.35 30.97 -23.35
CA LEU A 10 -8.98 30.45 -23.47
C LEU A 10 -8.52 29.78 -22.16
N LEU A 11 -8.76 30.40 -21.01
CA LEU A 11 -8.46 29.84 -19.69
C LEU A 11 -9.26 28.56 -19.41
N LEU A 12 -10.53 28.51 -19.81
CA LEU A 12 -11.38 27.31 -19.73
C LEU A 12 -10.90 26.20 -20.68
N SER A 13 -10.36 26.54 -21.85
CA SER A 13 -9.76 25.56 -22.76
C SER A 13 -8.43 24.99 -22.23
N LEU A 14 -7.68 25.78 -21.45
CA LEU A 14 -6.46 25.34 -20.76
C LEU A 14 -6.78 24.51 -19.50
N LEU A 15 -7.93 24.72 -18.86
CA LEU A 15 -8.41 23.88 -17.75
C LEU A 15 -8.72 22.43 -18.17
N GLY A 16 -9.00 22.19 -19.45
CA GLY A 16 -9.19 20.85 -20.02
C GLY A 16 -7.89 20.12 -20.38
N LEU A 17 -6.76 20.82 -20.40
CA LEU A 17 -5.42 20.26 -20.61
C LEU A 17 -4.81 19.90 -19.25
N ALA A 18 -5.46 19.02 -18.49
CA ALA A 18 -4.76 18.34 -17.40
C ALA A 18 -3.67 17.48 -18.05
N ALA A 19 -2.40 17.86 -17.89
CA ALA A 19 -1.29 17.08 -18.40
C ALA A 19 -1.33 15.71 -17.71
N ALA A 20 -1.53 14.67 -18.52
CA ALA A 20 -1.48 13.32 -18.03
C ALA A 20 -0.02 12.96 -17.68
N GLY A 21 0.22 12.68 -16.40
CA GLY A 21 1.54 12.25 -15.93
C GLY A 21 1.82 10.77 -16.20
N LYS A 22 3.10 10.43 -16.23
CA LYS A 22 3.65 9.07 -16.31
C LYS A 22 3.91 8.52 -14.92
N LEU A 23 3.20 7.45 -14.55
CA LEU A 23 3.22 6.86 -13.23
C LEU A 23 3.96 5.53 -13.21
N LEU A 24 4.91 5.40 -12.28
CA LEU A 24 5.48 4.11 -11.91
C LEU A 24 4.59 3.48 -10.85
N VAL A 25 4.11 2.26 -11.09
CA VAL A 25 3.28 1.53 -10.15
C VAL A 25 4.06 0.37 -9.55
N VAL A 26 4.19 0.36 -8.24
CA VAL A 26 4.79 -0.73 -7.47
C VAL A 26 3.69 -1.36 -6.60
N PRO A 27 3.01 -2.41 -7.08
CA PRO A 27 1.87 -2.98 -6.39
C PRO A 27 2.29 -3.96 -5.29
N VAL A 28 1.34 -4.27 -4.42
CA VAL A 28 1.35 -5.48 -3.60
C VAL A 28 0.35 -6.47 -4.21
N ASP A 29 0.78 -7.70 -4.44
CA ASP A 29 -0.05 -8.75 -5.05
C ASP A 29 -1.17 -9.24 -4.11
N GLY A 30 -2.01 -10.15 -4.59
CA GLY A 30 -3.16 -10.66 -3.84
C GLY A 30 -4.30 -9.65 -3.79
N SER A 31 -4.97 -9.54 -2.64
CA SER A 31 -6.15 -8.67 -2.48
C SER A 31 -5.84 -7.18 -2.67
N HIS A 32 -4.61 -6.75 -2.38
CA HIS A 32 -4.17 -5.37 -2.54
C HIS A 32 -4.19 -4.92 -4.01
N TRP A 33 -3.76 -5.80 -4.91
CA TRP A 33 -3.76 -5.57 -6.35
C TRP A 33 -5.17 -5.40 -6.93
N LEU A 34 -6.14 -6.18 -6.46
CA LEU A 34 -7.50 -6.16 -7.01
C LEU A 34 -8.13 -4.76 -6.96
N SER A 35 -7.95 -4.06 -5.83
CA SER A 35 -8.42 -2.68 -5.67
C SER A 35 -7.60 -1.67 -6.46
N MET A 36 -6.29 -1.89 -6.57
CA MET A 36 -5.40 -0.98 -7.28
C MET A 36 -5.67 -1.03 -8.79
N ARG A 37 -5.88 -2.22 -9.35
CA ARG A 37 -6.10 -2.42 -10.80
C ARG A 37 -7.21 -1.53 -11.36
N GLU A 38 -8.35 -1.47 -10.69
CA GLU A 38 -9.48 -0.62 -11.15
C GLU A 38 -9.09 0.86 -11.18
N MET A 39 -8.31 1.34 -10.21
CA MET A 39 -7.76 2.69 -10.24
C MET A 39 -6.81 2.90 -11.42
N LEU A 40 -5.92 1.94 -11.67
CA LEU A 40 -4.96 2.04 -12.77
C LEU A 40 -5.65 2.13 -14.13
N ASP A 41 -6.71 1.35 -14.34
CA ASP A 41 -7.52 1.40 -15.56
C ASP A 41 -8.20 2.78 -15.71
N MET A 42 -8.72 3.36 -14.62
CA MET A 42 -9.27 4.73 -14.65
C MET A 42 -8.21 5.80 -14.94
N LEU A 43 -7.02 5.68 -14.36
CA LEU A 43 -5.90 6.59 -14.61
C LEU A 43 -5.48 6.52 -16.08
N HIS A 44 -5.36 5.32 -16.62
CA HIS A 44 -5.06 5.11 -18.03
C HIS A 44 -6.13 5.71 -18.94
N GLN A 45 -7.42 5.52 -18.64
CA GLN A 45 -8.53 6.15 -19.39
C GLN A 45 -8.52 7.67 -19.33
N LYS A 46 -7.99 8.25 -18.25
CA LYS A 46 -7.76 9.70 -18.09
C LYS A 46 -6.49 10.19 -18.78
N GLY A 47 -5.79 9.32 -19.50
CA GLY A 47 -4.63 9.65 -20.34
C GLY A 47 -3.27 9.40 -19.69
N HIS A 48 -3.21 8.98 -18.42
CA HIS A 48 -1.95 8.72 -17.73
C HIS A 48 -1.19 7.55 -18.37
N GLU A 49 0.12 7.71 -18.56
CA GLU A 49 1.00 6.59 -18.92
C GLU A 49 1.29 5.80 -17.65
N VAL A 50 0.76 4.59 -17.54
CA VAL A 50 0.88 3.76 -16.34
C VAL A 50 1.80 2.58 -16.63
N VAL A 51 2.92 2.50 -15.90
CA VAL A 51 3.87 1.39 -15.99
C VAL A 51 3.89 0.64 -14.66
N VAL A 52 3.45 -0.62 -14.69
CA VAL A 52 3.44 -1.50 -13.52
C VAL A 52 4.69 -2.36 -13.52
N VAL A 53 5.44 -2.39 -12.42
CA VAL A 53 6.49 -3.38 -12.18
C VAL A 53 5.91 -4.52 -11.35
N ALA A 54 6.12 -5.77 -11.76
CA ALA A 54 5.57 -6.92 -11.04
C ALA A 54 6.47 -8.15 -11.18
N PRO A 55 6.51 -9.04 -10.18
CA PRO A 55 7.25 -10.29 -10.32
C PRO A 55 6.60 -11.20 -11.38
N GLU A 56 7.36 -12.09 -12.00
CA GLU A 56 6.83 -13.07 -12.98
C GLU A 56 5.90 -14.11 -12.35
N VAL A 57 6.11 -14.42 -11.07
CA VAL A 57 5.28 -15.34 -10.28
C VAL A 57 4.36 -14.52 -9.39
N THR A 58 3.05 -14.64 -9.62
CA THR A 58 2.01 -13.78 -9.02
C THR A 58 0.77 -14.58 -8.62
N LEU A 59 -0.04 -14.01 -7.72
CA LEU A 59 -1.37 -14.51 -7.40
C LEU A 59 -2.41 -13.95 -8.37
N HIS A 60 -2.45 -12.64 -8.56
CA HIS A 60 -3.53 -11.95 -9.27
C HIS A 60 -3.05 -10.94 -10.32
N ILE A 61 -1.78 -10.54 -10.29
CA ILE A 61 -1.22 -9.63 -11.30
C ILE A 61 -1.01 -10.41 -12.60
N LYS A 62 -1.78 -10.08 -13.64
CA LYS A 62 -1.72 -10.71 -14.96
C LYS A 62 -1.45 -9.67 -16.05
N PRO A 63 -0.78 -10.05 -17.15
CA PRO A 63 -0.60 -9.17 -18.30
C PRO A 63 -1.90 -8.49 -18.73
N SER A 64 -1.85 -7.16 -18.84
CA SER A 64 -2.98 -6.33 -19.30
C SER A 64 -2.68 -5.77 -20.69
N LYS A 65 -3.74 -5.60 -21.50
CA LYS A 65 -3.65 -4.87 -22.77
C LYS A 65 -3.68 -3.35 -22.57
N ASN A 66 -4.21 -2.89 -21.45
CA ASN A 66 -4.41 -1.46 -21.16
C ASN A 66 -3.24 -0.85 -20.40
N LEU A 67 -2.46 -1.67 -19.68
CA LEU A 67 -1.38 -1.22 -18.82
C LEU A 67 -0.06 -1.78 -19.32
N VAL A 68 0.99 -0.95 -19.32
CA VAL A 68 2.34 -1.42 -19.59
C VAL A 68 2.83 -2.17 -18.36
N MET A 69 3.27 -3.41 -18.53
CA MET A 69 3.79 -4.23 -17.43
C MET A 69 5.24 -4.62 -17.68
N LYS A 70 6.09 -4.40 -16.68
CA LYS A 70 7.50 -4.80 -16.64
C LYS A 70 7.67 -5.92 -15.60
N MET A 71 7.75 -7.14 -16.12
CA MET A 71 7.88 -8.32 -15.28
C MET A 71 9.34 -8.60 -14.95
N TYR A 72 9.63 -9.14 -13.77
CA TYR A 72 10.99 -9.51 -13.36
C TYR A 72 11.03 -10.86 -12.62
N PRO A 73 12.14 -11.61 -12.72
CA PRO A 73 12.24 -12.93 -12.12
C PRO A 73 12.33 -12.86 -10.59
N VAL A 74 11.83 -13.91 -9.93
CA VAL A 74 11.84 -14.07 -8.47
C VAL A 74 12.33 -15.47 -8.07
N PRO A 75 12.84 -15.67 -6.85
CA PRO A 75 13.54 -16.90 -6.46
C PRO A 75 12.59 -17.97 -5.92
N PHE A 76 11.34 -18.00 -6.37
CA PHE A 76 10.32 -18.95 -5.92
C PHE A 76 9.37 -19.32 -7.06
N THR A 77 8.77 -20.50 -6.98
CA THR A 77 7.85 -21.01 -8.00
C THR A 77 6.38 -20.67 -7.69
N GLN A 78 5.52 -20.86 -8.69
CA GLN A 78 4.08 -20.67 -8.51
C GLN A 78 3.50 -21.67 -7.50
N GLU A 79 4.01 -22.90 -7.45
CA GLU A 79 3.62 -23.92 -6.48
C GLU A 79 3.95 -23.50 -5.05
N GLU A 80 5.13 -22.92 -4.83
CA GLU A 80 5.54 -22.42 -3.51
C GLU A 80 4.65 -21.26 -3.05
N LEU A 81 4.37 -20.30 -3.94
CA LEU A 81 3.48 -19.18 -3.68
C LEU A 81 2.04 -19.65 -3.37
N ASN A 82 1.52 -20.59 -4.16
CA ASN A 82 0.18 -21.15 -3.95
C ASN A 82 0.09 -21.95 -2.65
N GLY A 83 1.13 -22.73 -2.34
CA GLY A 83 1.22 -23.49 -1.08
C GLY A 83 1.27 -22.57 0.14
N ASP A 84 1.97 -21.44 0.04
CA ASP A 84 1.98 -20.42 1.09
C ASP A 84 0.61 -19.77 1.30
N LEU A 85 -0.08 -19.41 0.20
CA LEU A 85 -1.45 -18.89 0.28
C LEU A 85 -2.41 -19.91 0.92
N GLN A 86 -2.33 -21.17 0.52
CA GLN A 86 -3.19 -22.23 1.06
C GLN A 86 -2.93 -22.46 2.56
N GLY A 87 -1.66 -22.50 2.98
CA GLY A 87 -1.29 -22.56 4.40
C GLY A 87 -1.82 -21.35 5.18
N SER A 88 -1.60 -20.14 4.64
CA SER A 88 -2.12 -18.89 5.20
C SER A 88 -3.64 -18.90 5.40
N ILE A 89 -4.40 -19.44 4.44
CA ILE A 89 -5.87 -19.56 4.56
C ILE A 89 -6.23 -20.54 5.67
N LYS A 90 -5.59 -21.71 5.70
CA LYS A 90 -5.86 -22.74 6.72
C LYS A 90 -5.62 -22.20 8.13
N ASP A 91 -4.50 -21.53 8.36
CA ASP A 91 -4.10 -21.04 9.68
C ASP A 91 -5.04 -19.94 10.22
N VAL A 92 -5.64 -19.14 9.33
CA VAL A 92 -6.60 -18.07 9.71
C VAL A 92 -7.90 -18.65 10.26
N PHE A 93 -8.37 -19.76 9.67
CA PHE A 93 -9.60 -20.42 10.10
C PHE A 93 -9.38 -21.49 11.17
N GLU A 94 -8.12 -21.76 11.53
CA GLU A 94 -7.79 -22.73 12.57
C GLU A 94 -8.11 -22.17 13.96
N GLU A 95 -8.90 -22.92 14.72
CA GLU A 95 -9.22 -22.60 16.10
C GLU A 95 -8.00 -22.73 17.02
N GLY A 96 -8.10 -22.18 18.22
CA GLY A 96 -7.00 -22.18 19.18
C GLY A 96 -7.15 -21.10 20.22
N SER A 97 -6.39 -21.23 21.31
CA SER A 97 -6.23 -20.21 22.34
C SER A 97 -5.66 -18.91 21.75
N PHE A 98 -5.82 -17.81 22.49
CA PHE A 98 -5.27 -16.51 22.10
C PHE A 98 -3.76 -16.59 21.80
N LEU A 99 -2.99 -17.28 22.65
CA LEU A 99 -1.54 -17.40 22.49
C LEU A 99 -1.17 -18.20 21.25
N GLU A 100 -1.85 -19.31 20.97
CA GLU A 100 -1.63 -20.11 19.76
C GLU A 100 -1.92 -19.30 18.49
N ARG A 101 -3.01 -18.52 18.49
CA ARG A 101 -3.34 -17.61 17.38
C ARG A 101 -2.28 -16.54 17.17
N VAL A 102 -1.75 -15.95 18.24
CA VAL A 102 -0.67 -14.97 18.18
C VAL A 102 0.62 -15.59 17.63
N ILE A 103 0.98 -16.79 18.07
CA ILE A 103 2.17 -17.52 17.58
C ILE A 103 2.03 -17.82 16.08
N ARG A 104 0.87 -18.35 15.65
CA ARG A 104 0.59 -18.60 14.23
C ARG A 104 0.67 -17.33 13.40
N LEU A 105 0.08 -16.23 13.89
CA LEU A 105 0.13 -14.93 13.21
C LEU A 105 1.57 -14.45 13.01
N TYR A 106 2.42 -14.60 14.03
CA TYR A 106 3.83 -14.21 13.97
C TYR A 106 4.63 -15.07 12.97
N GLN A 107 4.46 -16.39 13.02
CA GLN A 107 5.10 -17.31 12.08
C GLN A 107 4.71 -17.01 10.63
N ARG A 108 3.42 -16.76 10.40
CA ARG A 108 2.89 -16.36 9.09
C ARG A 108 3.45 -15.02 8.62
N ALA A 109 3.42 -14.01 9.48
CA ALA A 109 3.95 -12.70 9.14
C ALA A 109 5.44 -12.75 8.79
N LYS A 110 6.23 -13.56 9.52
CA LYS A 110 7.63 -13.81 9.20
C LYS A 110 7.80 -14.45 7.82
N LYS A 111 7.03 -15.49 7.51
CA LYS A 111 7.11 -16.21 6.23
C LYS A 111 6.71 -15.31 5.06
N ASN A 112 5.58 -14.61 5.20
CA ASN A 112 5.09 -13.69 4.18
C ASN A 112 6.07 -12.52 3.98
N SER A 113 6.60 -11.94 5.07
CA SER A 113 7.61 -10.88 4.98
C SER A 113 8.85 -11.36 4.24
N ALA A 114 9.35 -12.57 4.50
CA ALA A 114 10.50 -13.12 3.78
C ALA A 114 10.24 -13.27 2.27
N LEU A 115 9.05 -13.76 1.88
CA LEU A 115 8.66 -13.87 0.48
C LEU A 115 8.63 -12.50 -0.21
N PHE A 116 7.97 -11.53 0.43
CA PHE A 116 7.87 -10.17 -0.07
C PHE A 116 9.20 -9.43 -0.11
N LEU A 117 10.05 -9.65 0.89
CA LEU A 117 11.42 -9.14 0.90
C LEU A 117 12.19 -9.69 -0.30
N ALA A 118 12.10 -10.99 -0.58
CA ALA A 118 12.74 -11.59 -1.75
C ALA A 118 12.25 -10.96 -3.06
N THR A 119 10.94 -10.73 -3.19
CA THR A 119 10.34 -10.01 -4.33
C THR A 119 10.90 -8.59 -4.47
N CYS A 120 11.06 -7.85 -3.36
CA CYS A 120 11.62 -6.51 -3.40
C CYS A 120 13.11 -6.51 -3.73
N THR A 121 13.89 -7.39 -3.11
CA THR A 121 15.33 -7.54 -3.35
C THR A 121 15.61 -7.81 -4.83
N HIS A 122 14.82 -8.67 -5.48
CA HIS A 122 14.98 -8.98 -6.90
C HIS A 122 14.59 -7.81 -7.81
N LEU A 123 13.61 -6.99 -7.41
CA LEU A 123 13.24 -5.78 -8.13
C LEU A 123 14.39 -4.76 -8.13
N ILE A 124 14.85 -4.37 -6.93
CA ILE A 124 15.82 -3.28 -6.77
C ILE A 124 17.23 -3.66 -7.24
N HIS A 125 17.56 -4.96 -7.28
CA HIS A 125 18.84 -5.46 -7.80
C HIS A 125 18.78 -5.88 -9.27
N ASN A 126 17.62 -5.81 -9.93
CA ASN A 126 17.53 -6.06 -11.37
C ASN A 126 18.10 -4.86 -12.13
N LYS A 127 19.37 -4.98 -12.58
CA LYS A 127 20.10 -3.89 -13.24
C LYS A 127 19.43 -3.38 -14.52
N GLU A 128 18.86 -4.27 -15.33
CA GLU A 128 18.20 -3.89 -16.58
C GLU A 128 16.93 -3.09 -16.29
N LEU A 129 16.10 -3.59 -15.37
CA LEU A 129 14.87 -2.93 -14.97
C LEU A 129 15.17 -1.59 -14.27
N MET A 130 16.12 -1.56 -13.34
CA MET A 130 16.51 -0.32 -12.66
C MET A 130 17.00 0.75 -13.64
N LYS A 131 17.83 0.37 -14.61
CA LYS A 131 18.26 1.28 -15.68
C LYS A 131 17.06 1.82 -16.47
N TYR A 132 16.13 0.95 -16.86
CA TYR A 132 14.90 1.36 -17.52
C TYR A 132 14.10 2.35 -16.66
N LEU A 133 13.97 2.10 -15.35
CA LEU A 133 13.21 2.96 -14.45
C LEU A 133 13.83 4.36 -14.31
N GLU A 134 15.16 4.43 -14.20
CA GLU A 134 15.93 5.67 -14.13
C GLU A 134 15.83 6.48 -15.44
N GLU A 135 15.89 5.82 -16.59
CA GLU A 135 15.83 6.48 -17.91
C GLU A 135 14.40 6.88 -18.32
N SER A 136 13.38 6.24 -17.75
CA SER A 136 11.97 6.41 -18.15
C SER A 136 11.31 7.71 -17.72
N LYS A 137 11.94 8.49 -16.82
CA LYS A 137 11.48 9.80 -16.32
C LYS A 137 10.01 9.80 -15.90
N PHE A 138 9.70 9.08 -14.83
CA PHE A 138 8.38 9.09 -14.22
C PHE A 138 8.10 10.40 -13.50
N ASP A 139 6.82 10.78 -13.38
CA ASP A 139 6.37 11.96 -12.63
C ASP A 139 6.09 11.64 -11.16
N ALA A 140 5.64 10.42 -10.86
CA ALA A 140 5.37 9.97 -9.50
C ALA A 140 5.36 8.43 -9.39
N VAL A 141 5.52 7.93 -8.16
CA VAL A 141 5.33 6.53 -7.80
C VAL A 141 3.98 6.33 -7.13
N LEU A 142 3.14 5.45 -7.68
CA LEU A 142 1.92 4.97 -7.03
C LEU A 142 2.18 3.58 -6.44
N THR A 143 2.07 3.43 -5.14
CA THR A 143 2.44 2.19 -4.45
C THR A 143 1.51 1.89 -3.28
N ASP A 144 1.36 0.61 -2.93
CA ASP A 144 0.71 0.23 -1.67
C ASP A 144 1.80 0.15 -0.58
N PRO A 145 1.78 1.01 0.46
CA PRO A 145 2.84 1.08 1.46
C PRO A 145 2.87 -0.11 2.42
N PHE A 146 1.93 -1.06 2.32
CA PHE A 146 1.95 -2.28 3.13
C PHE A 146 3.32 -2.98 3.10
N LEU A 147 3.99 -2.95 1.94
CA LEU A 147 5.39 -3.36 1.77
C LEU A 147 6.21 -2.16 1.27
N PRO A 148 7.30 -1.77 1.95
CA PRO A 148 8.00 -0.52 1.67
C PRO A 148 8.87 -0.53 0.40
N CYS A 149 8.63 -1.43 -0.56
CA CYS A 149 9.46 -1.53 -1.77
C CYS A 149 9.27 -0.34 -2.73
N GLY A 150 8.03 0.08 -2.93
CA GLY A 150 7.74 1.24 -3.77
C GLY A 150 8.27 2.55 -3.17
N GLN A 151 8.36 2.61 -1.84
CA GLN A 151 8.94 3.74 -1.10
C GLN A 151 10.45 3.79 -1.27
N ILE A 152 11.13 2.65 -1.19
CA ILE A 152 12.57 2.55 -1.48
C ILE A 152 12.85 3.02 -2.91
N LEU A 153 12.05 2.58 -3.88
CA LEU A 153 12.20 3.01 -5.28
C LEU A 153 11.89 4.50 -5.47
N ALA A 154 10.86 5.03 -4.83
CA ALA A 154 10.53 6.44 -4.89
C ALA A 154 11.68 7.31 -4.35
N GLU A 155 12.29 6.90 -3.24
CA GLU A 155 13.46 7.55 -2.68
C GLU A 155 14.65 7.52 -3.63
N HIS A 156 14.99 6.34 -4.15
CA HIS A 156 16.13 6.15 -5.08
C HIS A 156 15.96 6.99 -6.36
N LEU A 157 14.76 7.01 -6.91
CA LEU A 157 14.43 7.76 -8.12
C LEU A 157 14.16 9.25 -7.85
N SER A 158 14.15 9.68 -6.58
CA SER A 158 13.80 11.04 -6.15
C SER A 158 12.44 11.50 -6.67
N LEU A 159 11.43 10.63 -6.59
CA LEU A 159 10.08 10.85 -7.09
C LEU A 159 9.07 11.10 -5.96
N PRO A 160 8.09 11.99 -6.16
CA PRO A 160 6.96 12.09 -5.24
C PRO A 160 6.18 10.76 -5.23
N SER A 161 5.65 10.40 -4.07
CA SER A 161 4.98 9.12 -3.89
C SER A 161 3.53 9.28 -3.43
N VAL A 162 2.65 8.49 -4.06
CA VAL A 162 1.22 8.39 -3.78
C VAL A 162 0.97 7.01 -3.19
N TYR A 163 0.48 6.97 -1.96
CA TYR A 163 0.27 5.72 -1.24
C TYR A 163 -1.18 5.28 -1.31
N PHE A 164 -1.42 4.08 -1.83
CA PHE A 164 -2.73 3.47 -1.90
C PHE A 164 -2.89 2.43 -0.80
N LEU A 165 -3.41 2.85 0.35
CA LEU A 165 -3.39 2.05 1.57
C LEU A 165 -4.79 1.78 2.11
N GLN A 166 -5.02 0.60 2.68
CA GLN A 166 -6.17 0.37 3.56
C GLN A 166 -5.79 0.48 5.04
N GLN A 167 -4.77 -0.27 5.46
CA GLN A 167 -4.23 -0.28 6.82
C GLN A 167 -2.85 -0.95 6.81
N MET A 168 -1.97 -0.57 7.73
CA MET A 168 -0.72 -1.28 7.98
C MET A 168 -0.76 -1.96 9.36
N PRO A 169 -0.07 -3.10 9.54
CA PRO A 169 0.13 -3.65 10.87
C PRO A 169 0.85 -2.66 11.78
N CYS A 170 0.58 -2.76 13.08
CA CYS A 170 1.17 -1.96 14.16
C CYS A 170 1.09 -0.42 14.02
N GLY A 171 0.28 0.07 13.08
CA GLY A 171 -0.04 1.48 13.01
C GLY A 171 1.10 2.36 12.49
N LEU A 172 2.03 1.83 11.69
CA LEU A 172 3.11 2.60 11.09
C LEU A 172 2.62 3.77 10.25
N GLU A 173 1.46 3.65 9.62
CA GLU A 173 0.80 4.73 8.89
C GLU A 173 0.45 5.90 9.82
N TYR A 174 0.05 5.63 11.06
CA TYR A 174 -0.24 6.67 12.05
C TYR A 174 1.03 7.34 12.55
N GLN A 175 2.11 6.57 12.77
CA GLN A 175 3.41 7.12 13.10
C GLN A 175 3.96 8.00 11.96
N ALA A 176 3.81 7.57 10.71
CA ALA A 176 4.28 8.33 9.55
C ALA A 176 3.48 9.62 9.33
N THR A 177 2.15 9.54 9.47
CA THR A 177 1.25 10.71 9.32
C THR A 177 1.18 11.59 10.57
N GLN A 178 1.77 11.17 11.69
CA GLN A 178 1.64 11.84 13.00
C GLN A 178 0.19 11.91 13.51
N CYS A 179 -0.68 11.03 13.02
CA CYS A 179 -2.05 10.90 13.51
C CYS A 179 -2.09 10.12 14.84
N PRO A 180 -2.91 10.54 15.83
CA PRO A 180 -3.03 9.80 17.09
C PRO A 180 -3.79 8.48 16.89
N ASN A 181 -3.26 7.40 17.46
CA ASN A 181 -3.91 6.08 17.46
C ASN A 181 -3.87 5.42 18.86
N PRO A 182 -4.51 6.01 19.89
CA PRO A 182 -4.39 5.50 21.26
C PRO A 182 -5.36 4.33 21.54
N PRO A 183 -4.91 3.26 22.23
CA PRO A 183 -5.74 2.09 22.54
C PRO A 183 -6.84 2.38 23.58
N SER A 184 -6.90 3.58 24.16
CA SER A 184 -7.90 3.94 25.17
C SER A 184 -9.28 4.25 24.58
N TYR A 185 -9.37 4.60 23.29
CA TYR A 185 -10.62 4.87 22.58
C TYR A 185 -10.62 4.39 21.12
N VAL A 186 -9.46 3.99 20.58
CA VAL A 186 -9.41 3.37 19.25
C VAL A 186 -9.46 1.84 19.40
N PRO A 187 -10.53 1.16 18.95
CA PRO A 187 -10.63 -0.28 19.05
C PRO A 187 -9.61 -0.97 18.14
N ARG A 188 -8.95 -2.00 18.67
CA ARG A 188 -8.01 -2.85 17.92
C ARG A 188 -8.75 -3.90 17.13
N ALA A 189 -8.17 -4.28 16.00
CA ALA A 189 -8.69 -5.36 15.18
C ALA A 189 -8.86 -6.63 16.04
N PHE A 190 -9.90 -7.41 15.74
CA PHE A 190 -10.24 -8.67 16.43
C PHE A 190 -10.66 -8.54 17.90
N THR A 191 -10.98 -7.34 18.39
CA THR A 191 -11.47 -7.16 19.78
C THR A 191 -13.00 -7.12 19.91
N ASP A 192 -13.71 -6.95 18.79
CA ASP A 192 -15.15 -6.65 18.68
C ASP A 192 -15.59 -5.42 19.51
N LEU A 193 -14.65 -4.54 19.84
CA LEU A 193 -14.89 -3.33 20.61
C LEU A 193 -15.25 -2.15 19.69
N THR A 194 -15.93 -1.17 20.26
CA THR A 194 -16.24 0.10 19.61
C THR A 194 -15.38 1.22 20.20
N ASP A 195 -15.58 2.46 19.75
CA ASP A 195 -15.02 3.67 20.35
C ASP A 195 -15.55 3.95 21.77
N HIS A 196 -16.67 3.31 22.15
CA HIS A 196 -17.24 3.35 23.49
C HIS A 196 -16.85 2.12 24.32
N MET A 197 -15.75 2.23 25.06
CA MET A 197 -15.22 1.17 25.93
C MET A 197 -15.27 1.52 27.42
N THR A 198 -15.72 0.57 28.24
CA THR A 198 -15.53 0.54 29.69
C THR A 198 -14.05 0.37 30.05
N PHE A 199 -13.68 0.60 31.32
CA PHE A 199 -12.30 0.44 31.78
C PHE A 199 -11.71 -0.94 31.44
N LEU A 200 -12.43 -2.03 31.74
CA LEU A 200 -11.95 -3.39 31.46
C LEU A 200 -11.83 -3.67 29.95
N GLN A 201 -12.74 -3.13 29.14
CA GLN A 201 -12.63 -3.22 27.68
C GLN A 201 -11.41 -2.47 27.16
N ARG A 202 -11.06 -1.31 27.72
CA ARG A 202 -9.82 -0.58 27.39
C ARG A 202 -8.58 -1.38 27.76
N VAL A 203 -8.59 -2.05 28.92
CA VAL A 203 -7.50 -2.96 29.33
C VAL A 203 -7.36 -4.12 28.34
N LYS A 204 -8.48 -4.78 27.96
CA LYS A 204 -8.50 -5.81 26.91
C LYS A 204 -7.92 -5.27 25.61
N ASN A 205 -8.36 -4.08 25.19
CA ASN A 205 -7.93 -3.45 23.95
C ASN A 205 -6.42 -3.17 23.93
N MET A 206 -5.86 -2.71 25.05
CA MET A 206 -4.43 -2.51 25.22
C MET A 206 -3.64 -3.82 25.16
N ILE A 207 -4.14 -4.90 25.76
CA ILE A 207 -3.49 -6.23 25.69
C ILE A 207 -3.41 -6.72 24.24
N TYR A 208 -4.46 -6.48 23.45
CA TYR A 208 -4.48 -6.85 22.02
C TYR A 208 -3.51 -6.02 21.16
N GLU A 209 -3.08 -4.85 21.62
CA GLU A 209 -2.06 -4.04 20.92
C GLU A 209 -0.63 -4.55 21.19
N ILE A 210 -0.38 -5.26 22.30
CA ILE A 210 0.98 -5.70 22.65
C ILE A 210 1.64 -6.56 21.56
N PRO A 211 0.97 -7.58 20.98
CA PRO A 211 1.55 -8.39 19.92
C PRO A 211 1.95 -7.59 18.67
N ASN A 212 1.24 -6.48 18.38
CA ASN A 212 1.53 -5.64 17.22
C ASN A 212 2.95 -5.03 17.29
N PHE A 213 3.43 -4.64 18.48
CA PHE A 213 4.77 -4.07 18.60
C PHE A 213 5.85 -5.06 18.12
N PHE A 214 5.78 -6.32 18.54
CA PHE A 214 6.73 -7.35 18.13
C PHE A 214 6.56 -7.80 16.68
N LEU A 215 5.32 -7.75 16.16
CA LEU A 215 5.03 -8.10 14.77
C LEU A 215 5.73 -7.15 13.80
N CYS A 216 5.84 -5.87 14.15
CA CYS A 216 6.44 -4.86 13.29
C CYS A 216 7.91 -5.10 13.03
N ASP A 217 8.68 -5.42 14.07
CA ASP A 217 10.11 -5.66 13.93
C ASP A 217 10.36 -6.82 12.95
N VAL A 218 9.59 -7.90 13.08
CA VAL A 218 9.69 -9.05 12.16
C VAL A 218 9.37 -8.69 10.73
N VAL A 219 8.31 -7.92 10.53
CA VAL A 219 7.83 -7.63 9.17
C VAL A 219 8.73 -6.60 8.50
N TYR A 220 9.17 -5.56 9.22
CA TYR A 220 9.73 -4.36 8.62
C TYR A 220 11.23 -4.15 8.86
N GLN A 221 11.83 -4.75 9.89
CA GLN A 221 13.28 -4.63 10.10
C GLN A 221 14.09 -5.12 8.88
N PRO A 222 13.78 -6.27 8.25
CA PRO A 222 14.51 -6.71 7.06
C PRO A 222 14.41 -5.73 5.89
N PHE A 223 13.28 -5.02 5.76
CA PHE A 223 13.12 -3.99 4.74
C PHE A 223 13.90 -2.72 5.07
N ALA A 224 13.99 -2.32 6.34
CA ALA A 224 14.83 -1.19 6.75
C ALA A 224 16.32 -1.46 6.48
N GLU A 225 16.77 -2.68 6.73
CA GLU A 225 18.13 -3.14 6.41
C GLU A 225 18.38 -3.11 4.90
N LEU A 226 17.48 -3.71 4.12
CA LEU A 226 17.56 -3.72 2.65
C LEU A 226 17.57 -2.28 2.08
N ALA A 227 16.69 -1.42 2.58
CA ALA A 227 16.61 -0.02 2.17
C ALA A 227 17.90 0.74 2.49
N SER A 228 18.46 0.53 3.69
CA SER A 228 19.68 1.21 4.12
C SER A 228 20.88 0.77 3.30
N GLU A 229 20.98 -0.53 2.99
CA GLU A 229 22.00 -1.08 2.12
C GLU A 229 21.89 -0.52 0.70
N PHE A 230 20.68 -0.49 0.15
CA PHE A 230 20.43 -0.07 -1.22
C PHE A 230 20.68 1.44 -1.41
N LEU A 231 20.13 2.26 -0.51
CA LEU A 231 20.22 3.73 -0.53
C LEU A 231 21.55 4.27 0.02
N LYS A 232 22.42 3.40 0.56
CA LYS A 232 23.74 3.73 1.13
C LYS A 232 23.67 4.77 2.26
N ARG A 233 22.59 4.76 3.04
CA ARG A 233 22.38 5.61 4.23
C ARG A 233 21.44 4.92 5.21
N GLU A 234 21.56 5.20 6.50
CA GLU A 234 20.61 4.66 7.48
C GLU A 234 19.20 5.23 7.21
N VAL A 235 18.23 4.33 7.06
CA VAL A 235 16.81 4.66 6.90
C VAL A 235 15.95 3.72 7.71
N THR A 236 14.86 4.26 8.27
CA THR A 236 13.80 3.45 8.88
C THR A 236 12.57 3.41 7.98
N VAL A 237 11.72 2.39 8.14
CA VAL A 237 10.45 2.32 7.40
C VAL A 237 9.56 3.55 7.67
N PRO A 238 9.40 4.05 8.91
CA PRO A 238 8.72 5.32 9.15
C PRO A 238 9.29 6.51 8.37
N ASP A 239 10.61 6.59 8.18
CA ASP A 239 11.22 7.69 7.43
C ASP A 239 10.89 7.63 5.95
N LEU A 240 10.83 6.42 5.37
CA LEU A 240 10.35 6.19 4.02
C LEU A 240 8.87 6.58 3.88
N LEU A 241 8.02 6.15 4.82
CA LEU A 241 6.58 6.43 4.81
C LEU A 241 6.25 7.92 4.99
N ARG A 242 7.05 8.67 5.73
CA ARG A 242 6.85 10.12 5.93
C ARG A 242 6.94 10.93 4.65
N GLN A 243 7.52 10.37 3.59
CA GLN A 243 7.71 11.07 2.31
C GLN A 243 6.49 11.01 1.38
N ALA A 244 5.37 10.41 1.82
CA ALA A 244 4.17 10.39 1.01
C ALA A 244 3.70 11.81 0.67
N SER A 245 3.58 12.08 -0.62
CA SER A 245 2.95 13.31 -1.10
C SER A 245 1.44 13.25 -0.90
N ILE A 246 0.83 12.10 -1.12
CA ILE A 246 -0.61 11.85 -0.93
C ILE A 246 -0.84 10.45 -0.35
N TRP A 247 -1.72 10.34 0.64
CA TRP A 247 -2.25 9.09 1.15
C TRP A 247 -3.67 8.88 0.61
N LEU A 248 -3.83 8.01 -0.36
CA LEU A 248 -5.10 7.51 -0.84
C LEU A 248 -5.56 6.35 0.08
N MET A 249 -6.40 6.68 1.05
CA MET A 249 -6.84 5.76 2.10
C MET A 249 -8.14 5.06 1.70
N LYS A 250 -8.13 3.74 1.57
CA LYS A 250 -9.31 2.89 1.28
C LYS A 250 -10.25 2.74 2.49
N LEU A 251 -10.70 3.86 3.03
CA LEU A 251 -11.52 3.97 4.24
C LEU A 251 -12.70 4.92 4.00
N ASP A 252 -13.76 4.76 4.80
CA ASP A 252 -14.96 5.59 4.74
C ASP A 252 -15.36 6.04 6.15
N PHE A 253 -15.80 7.29 6.29
CA PHE A 253 -16.28 7.81 7.58
C PHE A 253 -17.56 7.14 8.06
N VAL A 254 -18.34 6.51 7.17
CA VAL A 254 -19.55 5.75 7.53
C VAL A 254 -19.19 4.41 8.18
N LEU A 255 -18.03 3.83 7.83
CA LEU A 255 -17.61 2.50 8.28
C LEU A 255 -16.50 2.52 9.34
N GLN A 256 -15.89 3.68 9.57
CA GLN A 256 -14.72 3.82 10.44
C GLN A 256 -15.00 4.76 11.63
N PHE A 257 -14.33 4.48 12.74
CA PHE A 257 -14.40 5.34 13.91
C PHE A 257 -13.73 6.70 13.65
N PRO A 258 -14.23 7.79 14.26
CA PRO A 258 -13.66 9.12 14.09
C PRO A 258 -12.18 9.18 14.45
N ARG A 259 -11.34 9.70 13.56
CA ARG A 259 -9.90 9.91 13.77
C ARG A 259 -9.42 11.15 13.02
N PRO A 260 -8.34 11.81 13.49
CA PRO A 260 -7.74 12.92 12.76
C PRO A 260 -7.21 12.48 11.40
N LEU A 261 -7.28 13.40 10.43
CA LEU A 261 -6.73 13.25 9.10
C LEU A 261 -5.75 14.40 8.83
N MET A 262 -4.66 14.08 8.12
CA MET A 262 -3.73 15.09 7.62
C MET A 262 -4.21 15.66 6.29
N PRO A 263 -3.81 16.90 5.92
CA PRO A 263 -4.26 17.53 4.67
C PRO A 263 -3.94 16.75 3.39
N ASN A 264 -2.90 15.90 3.41
CA ASN A 264 -2.52 15.03 2.30
C ASN A 264 -3.19 13.65 2.33
N MET A 265 -4.14 13.40 3.23
CA MET A 265 -4.90 12.15 3.30
C MET A 265 -6.25 12.31 2.59
N VAL A 266 -6.47 11.51 1.56
CA VAL A 266 -7.71 11.48 0.77
C VAL A 266 -8.38 10.13 0.97
N LEU A 267 -9.59 10.14 1.51
CA LEU A 267 -10.39 8.92 1.70
C LEU A 267 -11.04 8.51 0.36
N ILE A 268 -10.78 7.28 -0.06
CA ILE A 268 -11.26 6.68 -1.30
C ILE A 268 -11.86 5.29 -1.04
N SER A 269 -13.09 5.27 -0.52
CA SER A 269 -13.83 4.04 -0.30
C SER A 269 -14.53 3.54 -1.58
N GLY A 270 -15.05 2.31 -1.54
CA GLY A 270 -15.93 1.76 -2.59
C GLY A 270 -15.25 1.40 -3.91
N VAL A 271 -13.91 1.49 -4.00
CA VAL A 271 -13.13 1.20 -5.23
C VAL A 271 -13.30 -0.22 -5.77
N ASN A 272 -13.75 -1.16 -4.94
CA ASN A 272 -13.99 -2.56 -5.32
C ASN A 272 -15.42 -2.85 -5.78
N CYS A 273 -16.33 -1.90 -5.67
CA CYS A 273 -17.74 -2.12 -6.00
C CYS A 273 -17.98 -1.86 -7.49
N ALA A 274 -18.35 -2.90 -8.24
CA ALA A 274 -18.84 -2.72 -9.60
C ALA A 274 -20.16 -1.94 -9.56
N TYR A 275 -20.21 -0.79 -10.23
CA TYR A 275 -21.48 -0.12 -10.48
C TYR A 275 -22.36 -1.02 -11.35
N LYS A 276 -23.38 -1.63 -10.76
CA LYS A 276 -24.47 -2.19 -11.54
C LYS A 276 -25.11 -1.01 -12.27
N LYS A 277 -24.97 -0.92 -13.60
CA LYS A 277 -25.75 0.03 -14.39
C LYS A 277 -27.21 -0.21 -14.05
N LEU A 278 -27.80 0.72 -13.31
CA LEU A 278 -29.25 0.76 -13.16
C LEU A 278 -29.79 1.07 -14.55
N ASN A 279 -30.54 0.13 -15.12
CA ASN A 279 -31.26 0.37 -16.36
C ASN A 279 -32.27 1.49 -16.07
N GLN A 280 -31.94 2.71 -16.48
CA GLN A 280 -32.91 3.79 -16.66
C GLN A 280 -33.43 3.72 -18.09
#